data_AF-A0A379AIH3-F1
#
_entry.id   AF-A0A379AIH3-F1
#
_cell.length_a   1.000
_cell.length_b   1.000
_cell.length_c   1.000
_cell.angle_alpha   90.00
_cell.angle_beta   90.00
_cell.angle_gamma   90.00
#
_symmetry.space_group_name_H-M   'P 1'
#
loop_
_entity.id
_entity.type
_entity.pdbx_description
1 polymer ?
#
loop_
_entity_poly.entity_id
_entity_poly.type
_entity_poly.pdbx_seq_one_letter_code
_entity_poly.pdbx_strand_id
1 'polypeptide(L)'
;MAYGTDGPVAALGLQTLSDPKGVQPIYAPTPVIRESVLKAYPEIAEWLKPVFSALDEKTLQQLNAKIAVDGQDASSVATEWLQQKKLL
;
A
#
# COMPACT_ATOMS: atom_id res chain seq x y z
N MET A 1 -4.44 15.42 12.75
CA MET A 1 -5.37 14.61 11.94
C MET A 1 -4.55 13.47 11.37
N ALA A 2 -5.06 12.23 11.40
CA ALA A 2 -4.36 11.06 10.89
C ALA A 2 -5.25 10.33 9.87
N TYR A 3 -4.63 9.72 8.87
CA TYR A 3 -5.25 8.86 7.88
C TYR A 3 -5.00 7.38 8.23
N GLY A 4 -5.84 6.49 7.69
CA GLY A 4 -5.77 5.06 7.98
C GLY A 4 -4.40 4.42 7.67
N THR A 5 -3.64 4.95 6.72
CA THR A 5 -2.36 4.39 6.27
C THR A 5 -1.14 5.25 6.62
N ASP A 6 -1.29 6.20 7.55
CA ASP A 6 -0.23 7.15 7.90
C ASP A 6 0.99 6.47 8.54
N GLY A 7 2.17 6.76 7.99
CA GLY A 7 3.45 6.28 8.52
C GLY A 7 3.73 6.66 9.98
N PRO A 8 3.47 7.92 10.41
CA PRO A 8 3.66 8.32 11.81
C PRO A 8 2.85 7.51 12.82
N VAL A 9 1.72 6.89 12.42
CA VAL A 9 0.95 6.02 13.31
C VAL A 9 1.82 4.86 13.78
N ALA A 10 2.49 4.17 12.86
CA ALA A 10 3.39 3.07 13.19
C ALA A 10 4.64 3.54 13.95
N ALA A 11 5.27 4.63 13.51
CA ALA A 11 6.52 5.11 14.10
C ALA A 11 6.37 5.62 15.55
N LEU A 12 5.22 6.20 15.89
CA LEU A 12 4.94 6.74 17.22
C LEU A 12 4.25 5.73 18.16
N GLY A 13 4.06 4.48 17.72
CA GLY A 13 3.38 3.45 18.52
C GLY A 13 1.88 3.72 18.73
N LEU A 14 1.27 4.48 17.81
CA LEU A 14 -0.17 4.75 17.83
C LEU A 14 -0.92 3.64 17.10
N GLN A 15 -2.24 3.60 17.30
CA GLN A 15 -3.11 2.64 16.64
C GLN A 15 -4.32 3.36 16.03
N THR A 16 -4.61 3.05 14.77
CA THR A 16 -5.84 3.44 14.10
C THR A 16 -7.04 2.65 14.62
N LEU A 17 -8.18 3.33 14.71
CA LEU A 17 -9.46 2.70 15.05
C LEU A 17 -10.25 2.46 13.76
N SER A 18 -10.95 1.32 13.69
CA SER A 18 -11.83 1.03 12.56
C SER A 18 -13.06 1.95 12.57
N ASP A 19 -13.62 2.18 11.39
CA ASP A 19 -14.89 2.88 11.20
C ASP A 19 -16.00 1.90 10.78
N PRO A 20 -16.56 1.10 11.71
CA PRO A 20 -17.56 0.09 11.36
C PRO A 20 -18.89 0.69 10.93
N LYS A 21 -19.13 1.98 11.20
CA LYS A 21 -20.35 2.69 10.78
C LYS A 21 -20.21 3.36 9.42
N GLY A 22 -19.02 3.33 8.82
CA GLY A 22 -18.77 3.93 7.51
C GLY A 22 -19.10 5.41 7.48
N VAL A 23 -18.75 6.13 8.55
CA VAL A 23 -18.92 7.58 8.62
C VAL A 23 -18.09 8.25 7.53
N GLN A 24 -16.91 7.69 7.24
CA GLN A 24 -16.03 8.13 6.16
C GLN A 24 -16.21 7.29 4.89
N PRO A 25 -16.12 7.89 3.69
CA PRO A 25 -15.97 7.14 2.45
C PRO A 25 -14.70 6.27 2.45
N ILE A 26 -14.78 5.09 1.83
CA ILE A 26 -13.65 4.17 1.71
C ILE A 26 -12.76 4.59 0.54
N TYR A 27 -11.48 4.84 0.82
CA TYR A 27 -10.45 5.16 -0.17
C TYR A 27 -9.40 4.04 -0.23
N ALA A 28 -9.75 2.90 -0.83
CA ALA A 28 -8.83 1.79 -1.01
C ALA A 28 -7.96 1.99 -2.26
N PRO A 29 -6.62 1.86 -2.16
CA PRO A 29 -5.73 2.01 -3.30
C PRO A 29 -5.87 0.83 -4.27
N THR A 30 -5.94 1.11 -5.57
CA THR A 30 -5.98 0.09 -6.63
C THR A 30 -5.32 0.62 -7.92
N PRO A 31 -4.67 -0.24 -8.72
CA PRO A 31 -4.21 0.15 -10.06
C PRO A 31 -5.38 0.46 -10.98
N VAL A 32 -5.30 1.57 -11.70
CA VAL A 32 -6.23 1.91 -12.79
C VAL A 32 -5.43 2.00 -14.08
N ILE A 33 -5.77 1.17 -15.06
CA ILE A 33 -5.00 0.98 -16.29
C ILE A 33 -5.90 1.23 -17.49
N ARG A 34 -5.36 1.89 -18.52
CA ARG A 34 -6.06 2.07 -19.80
C ARG A 34 -6.34 0.72 -20.46
N GLU A 35 -7.56 0.53 -20.94
CA GLU A 35 -8.01 -0.73 -21.54
C GLU A 35 -7.09 -1.23 -22.66
N SER A 36 -6.61 -0.35 -23.55
CA SER A 36 -5.73 -0.74 -24.66
C SER A 36 -4.40 -1.33 -24.18
N VAL A 37 -3.88 -0.87 -23.03
CA VAL A 37 -2.65 -1.40 -22.43
C VAL A 37 -2.92 -2.73 -21.76
N LEU A 38 -4.00 -2.84 -20.99
CA LEU A 38 -4.36 -4.09 -20.33
C LEU A 38 -4.70 -5.21 -21.33
N LYS A 39 -5.29 -4.88 -22.49
CA LYS A 39 -5.50 -5.84 -23.59
C LYS A 39 -4.19 -6.31 -24.21
N ALA A 40 -3.19 -5.44 -24.29
CA ALA A 40 -1.87 -5.79 -24.83
C ALA A 40 -1.04 -6.61 -23.83
N TYR A 41 -1.24 -6.40 -22.53
CA TYR A 41 -0.51 -7.06 -21.44
C TYR A 41 -1.50 -7.55 -20.37
N PRO A 42 -2.32 -8.57 -20.67
CA PRO A 42 -3.33 -9.07 -19.74
C PRO A 42 -2.73 -9.62 -18.44
N GLU A 43 -1.48 -10.07 -18.47
CA GLU A 43 -0.73 -10.59 -17.32
C GLU A 43 -0.47 -9.54 -16.22
N ILE A 44 -0.56 -8.23 -16.52
CA ILE A 44 -0.45 -7.18 -15.51
C ILE A 44 -1.49 -7.37 -14.39
N ALA A 45 -2.70 -7.81 -14.73
CA ALA A 45 -3.73 -8.08 -13.73
C ALA A 45 -3.31 -9.20 -12.75
N GLU A 46 -2.74 -10.28 -13.29
CA GLU A 46 -2.27 -11.42 -12.48
C GLU A 46 -1.06 -11.04 -11.62
N TRP A 47 -0.16 -10.19 -12.12
CA TRP A 47 1.00 -9.72 -11.38
C TRP A 47 0.64 -8.77 -10.23
N LEU A 48 -0.29 -7.82 -10.47
CA LEU A 48 -0.65 -6.81 -9.48
C LEU A 48 -1.62 -7.32 -8.42
N LYS A 49 -2.42 -8.35 -8.72
CA LYS A 49 -3.38 -8.93 -7.78
C LYS A 49 -2.75 -9.36 -6.44
N PRO A 50 -1.69 -10.20 -6.39
CA PRO A 50 -1.07 -10.59 -5.12
C PRO A 50 -0.37 -9.44 -4.41
N VAL A 51 0.16 -8.46 -5.17
CA VAL A 51 0.77 -7.24 -4.62
C VAL A 51 -0.27 -6.47 -3.80
N PHE A 52 -1.39 -6.06 -4.41
CA PHE A 52 -2.38 -5.23 -3.75
C PHE A 52 -3.21 -5.99 -2.71
N SER A 53 -3.34 -7.31 -2.84
CA SER A 53 -3.97 -8.15 -1.81
C SER A 53 -3.15 -8.23 -0.52
N ALA A 54 -1.84 -7.99 -0.59
CA ALA A 54 -0.93 -8.00 0.56
C ALA A 54 -0.74 -6.61 1.21
N LEU A 55 -1.30 -5.55 0.64
CA LEU A 55 -1.19 -4.17 1.13
C LEU A 55 -2.34 -3.83 2.10
N ASP A 56 -2.37 -4.52 3.23
CA ASP A 56 -3.27 -4.16 4.32
C ASP A 56 -2.87 -2.85 5.03
N GLU A 57 -3.74 -2.35 5.89
CA GLU A 57 -3.56 -1.07 6.59
C GLU A 57 -2.24 -0.98 7.35
N LYS A 58 -1.90 -2.02 8.12
CA LYS A 58 -0.65 -2.07 8.91
C LYS A 58 0.57 -2.13 8.01
N THR A 59 0.49 -2.89 6.93
CA THR A 59 1.57 -3.00 5.94
C THR A 59 1.83 -1.64 5.30
N LEU A 60 0.77 -0.92 4.90
CA LEU A 60 0.90 0.43 4.33
C LEU A 60 1.45 1.44 5.34
N GLN A 61 1.00 1.41 6.60
CA GLN A 61 1.56 2.26 7.66
C GLN A 61 3.07 2.00 7.83
N GLN A 62 3.51 0.74 7.87
CA GLN A 62 4.92 0.39 8.01
C GLN A 62 5.77 0.86 6.82
N LEU A 63 5.29 0.64 5.59
CA LEU A 63 5.98 1.08 4.38
C LEU A 63 6.06 2.60 4.30
N ASN A 64 4.98 3.30 4.64
CA ASN A 64 4.97 4.76 4.67
C ASN A 64 5.85 5.32 5.80
N ALA A 65 5.97 4.63 6.94
CA ALA A 65 6.86 5.04 8.03
C ALA A 65 8.33 5.03 7.60
N LYS A 66 8.77 3.97 6.91
CA LYS A 66 10.14 3.88 6.36
C LYS A 66 10.49 5.09 5.48
N ILE A 67 9.53 5.60 4.71
CA ILE A 67 9.74 6.72 3.80
C ILE A 67 9.61 8.06 4.54
N ALA A 68 8.46 8.31 5.16
CA ALA A 68 8.10 9.61 5.71
C ALA A 68 8.77 9.93 7.06
N VAL A 69 9.17 8.89 7.81
CA VAL A 69 9.80 9.05 9.14
C VAL A 69 11.28 8.69 9.09
N ASP A 70 11.63 7.52 8.53
CA ASP A 70 13.03 7.07 8.50
C ASP A 70 13.82 7.67 7.32
N GLY A 71 13.16 8.37 6.39
CA GLY A 71 13.80 9.06 5.27
C GLY A 71 14.37 8.13 4.20
N GLN A 72 13.90 6.88 4.13
CA GLN A 72 14.35 5.91 3.12
C GLN A 72 13.80 6.26 1.72
N ASP A 73 14.58 5.91 0.70
CA ASP A 73 14.16 6.07 -0.69
C ASP A 73 12.98 5.14 -1.02
N ALA A 74 11.92 5.72 -1.60
CA ALA A 74 10.67 5.00 -1.86
C ALA A 74 10.86 3.85 -2.86
N SER A 75 11.77 3.99 -3.84
CA SER A 75 12.02 2.93 -4.82
C SER A 75 12.72 1.73 -4.20
N SER A 76 13.63 2.00 -3.26
CA SER A 76 14.33 0.98 -2.48
C SER A 76 13.35 0.24 -1.55
N VAL A 77 12.51 0.98 -0.81
CA VAL A 77 11.46 0.40 0.07
C VAL A 77 10.50 -0.49 -0.71
N ALA A 78 10.05 -0.06 -1.89
CA ALA A 78 9.17 -0.85 -2.75
C ALA A 78 9.86 -2.14 -3.24
N THR A 79 11.09 -2.03 -3.74
CA THR A 79 11.85 -3.17 -4.26
C THR A 79 12.12 -4.22 -3.18
N GLU A 80 12.60 -3.78 -2.01
CA GLU A 80 12.86 -4.67 -0.87
C GLU A 80 11.60 -5.39 -0.40
N TRP A 81 10.46 -4.68 -0.33
CA TRP A 81 9.21 -5.28 0.09
C TRP A 81 8.71 -6.32 -0.93
N LEU A 82 8.80 -6.02 -2.23
CA LEU A 82 8.42 -6.98 -3.28
C LEU A 82 9.31 -8.23 -3.23
N GLN A 83 10.64 -8.07 -3.07
CA GLN A 83 11.57 -9.18 -2.92
C GLN A 83 11.27 -10.01 -1.66
N GLN A 84 11.03 -9.37 -0.52
CA GLN A 84 10.68 -10.04 0.74
C GLN A 84 9.39 -10.86 0.60
N LYS A 85 8.40 -10.34 -0.13
CA LYS A 85 7.14 -11.03 -0.41
C LYS A 85 7.24 -12.07 -1.54
N LYS A 86 8.41 -12.20 -2.19
CA LYS A 86 8.63 -13.05 -3.38
C LYS A 86 7.70 -12.71 -4.53
N LEU A 87 7.50 -11.41 -4.73
CA LEU A 87 6.69 -10.81 -5.80
C LEU A 87 7.58 -10.13 -6.86
N LEU A 88 8.89 -10.34 -6.77
CA LEU A 88 9.91 -9.92 -7.72
C LEU A 88 10.77 -11.12 -8.14
#